data_AF-A0A2M9A4Z1-F1
#
_entry.id   AF-A0A2M9A4Z1-F1
#
_cell.length_a   1.000
_cell.length_b   1.000
_cell.length_c   1.000
_cell.angle_alpha   90.00
_cell.angle_beta   90.00
_cell.angle_gamma   90.00
#
_symmetry.space_group_name_H-M   'P 1'
#
loop_
_entity.id
_entity.type
_entity.pdbx_description
1 polymer ?
#
loop_
_entity_poly.entity_id
_entity_poly.type
_entity_poly.pdbx_seq_one_letter_code
_entity_poly.pdbx_strand_id
1 'polypeptide(L)'
;MSMLLSGLVEKVKELSYREKLKLAQKLIQMACIEEERLNSASQAEEMETIKKRLLKSKPAKYDALTNFIKAMYNFNGGIEDAKVTKIIENLQKSKFIRLDKNKVEYLTIEKTLSK
;
A
#
# COMPACT_ATOMS: atom_id res chain seq x y z
N MET A 1 -20.14 24.87 6.59
CA MET A 1 -18.65 24.81 6.52
C MET A 1 -17.99 26.19 6.39
N SER A 2 -18.52 27.16 5.64
CA SER A 2 -17.85 28.48 5.48
C SER A 2 -17.78 29.32 6.77
N MET A 3 -18.80 29.27 7.65
CA MET A 3 -18.80 30.01 8.93
C MET A 3 -17.74 29.52 9.95
N LEU A 4 -17.39 28.23 9.90
CA LEU A 4 -16.36 27.67 10.79
C LEU A 4 -14.95 28.03 10.30
N LEU A 5 -14.76 28.06 8.98
CA LEU A 5 -13.53 28.52 8.34
C LEU A 5 -13.26 30.00 8.63
N SER A 6 -14.29 30.86 8.54
CA SER A 6 -14.14 32.28 8.88
C SER A 6 -13.79 32.49 10.35
N GLY A 7 -14.41 31.75 11.28
CA GLY A 7 -14.08 31.83 12.71
C GLY A 7 -12.66 31.34 13.04
N LEU A 8 -12.17 30.34 12.32
CA LEU A 8 -10.78 29.88 12.45
C LEU A 8 -9.79 30.93 11.93
N VAL A 9 -10.09 31.57 10.80
CA VAL A 9 -9.24 32.60 10.20
C VAL A 9 -9.08 33.80 11.13
N GLU A 10 -10.16 34.24 11.80
CA GLU A 10 -10.06 35.33 12.78
C GLU A 10 -9.17 34.97 13.97
N LYS A 11 -9.33 33.76 14.54
CA LYS A 11 -8.43 33.28 15.61
C LYS A 11 -6.98 33.13 15.16
N VAL A 12 -6.76 32.72 13.91
CA VAL A 12 -5.40 32.64 13.34
C VAL A 12 -4.79 34.03 13.18
N LYS A 13 -5.58 35.08 12.89
CA LYS A 13 -5.06 36.45 12.80
C LYS A 13 -4.54 36.96 14.15
N GLU A 14 -5.20 36.59 15.25
CA GLU A 14 -4.81 36.95 16.62
C GLU A 14 -3.50 36.30 17.08
N LEU A 15 -3.07 35.20 16.44
CA LEU A 15 -1.81 34.55 16.77
C LEU A 15 -0.60 35.44 16.45
N SER A 16 0.42 35.38 17.31
CA SER A 16 1.72 35.96 17.02
C SER A 16 2.38 35.29 15.81
N TYR A 17 3.34 35.97 15.19
CA TYR A 17 4.08 35.44 14.05
C TYR A 17 4.71 34.06 14.34
N ARG A 18 5.26 33.87 15.54
CA ARG A 18 5.87 32.60 15.96
C ARG A 18 4.85 31.48 16.11
N GLU A 19 3.64 31.79 16.59
CA GLU A 19 2.56 30.80 16.73
C GLU A 19 1.98 30.40 15.38
N LYS A 20 1.85 31.35 14.44
CA LYS A 20 1.48 31.07 13.05
C LYS A 20 2.46 30.11 12.39
N LEU A 21 3.76 30.31 12.58
CA LEU A 21 4.79 29.40 12.06
C LEU A 21 4.70 28.00 12.68
N LYS A 22 4.51 27.90 14.00
CA LYS A 22 4.31 26.60 14.67
C LYS A 22 3.06 25.87 14.17
N LEU A 23 1.97 26.61 13.94
CA LEU A 23 0.74 26.05 13.40
C LEU A 23 0.96 25.50 11.98
N ALA A 24 1.59 26.28 11.10
CA ALA A 24 1.91 25.84 9.75
C ALA A 24 2.78 24.56 9.76
N GLN A 25 3.82 24.54 10.59
CA GLN A 25 4.68 23.36 10.75
C GLN A 25 3.87 22.12 11.18
N LYS A 26 2.96 22.29 12.14
CA LYS A 26 2.14 21.18 12.65
C LYS A 26 1.12 20.69 11.61
N LEU A 27 0.53 21.59 10.84
CA LEU A 27 -0.38 21.23 9.74
C LEU A 27 0.35 20.44 8.65
N ILE A 28 1.56 20.85 8.29
CA ILE A 28 2.41 20.11 7.34
C ILE A 28 2.71 18.71 7.88
N GLN A 29 3.11 18.59 9.15
CA GLN A 29 3.36 17.29 9.77
C GLN A 29 2.13 16.39 9.76
N MET A 30 0.95 16.94 10.08
CA MET A 30 -0.31 16.18 10.05
C MET A 30 -0.64 15.70 8.64
N ALA A 31 -0.47 16.56 7.63
CA ALA A 31 -0.72 16.19 6.24
C ALA A 31 0.22 15.08 5.76
N CYS A 32 1.52 15.16 6.06
CA CYS A 32 2.48 14.11 5.71
C CYS A 32 2.14 12.76 6.37
N ILE A 33 1.78 12.77 7.66
CA ILE A 33 1.38 11.55 8.38
C ILE A 33 0.12 10.92 7.78
N GLU A 34 -0.86 11.76 7.40
CA GLU A 34 -2.09 11.28 6.78
C GLU A 34 -1.84 10.67 5.40
N GLU A 35 -1.00 11.31 4.57
CA GLU A 35 -0.59 10.79 3.26
C GLU A 35 0.15 9.45 3.38
N GLU A 36 1.11 9.33 4.30
CA GLU A 36 1.82 8.07 4.58
C GLU A 36 0.86 6.97 5.03
N ARG A 37 -0.14 7.30 5.85
CA ARG A 37 -1.17 6.34 6.30
C ARG A 37 -2.05 5.88 5.14
N LEU A 38 -2.48 6.78 4.27
CA LEU A 38 -3.28 6.45 3.08
C LEU A 38 -2.49 5.60 2.08
N ASN A 39 -1.21 5.92 1.88
CA ASN A 39 -0.30 5.14 1.06
C ASN A 39 -0.05 3.74 1.64
N SER A 40 0.06 3.61 2.96
CA SER A 40 0.22 2.33 3.63
C SER A 40 -1.05 1.47 3.55
N ALA A 41 -2.22 2.07 3.74
CA ALA A 41 -3.51 1.38 3.65
C ALA A 41 -3.77 0.88 2.22
N SER A 42 -3.56 1.72 1.21
CA SER A 42 -3.70 1.33 -0.20
C SER A 42 -2.74 0.22 -0.60
N GLN A 43 -1.48 0.25 -0.13
CA GLN A 43 -0.54 -0.85 -0.35
C GLN A 43 -1.00 -2.16 0.31
N ALA A 44 -1.57 -2.11 1.51
CA ALA A 44 -2.08 -3.30 2.18
C ALA A 44 -3.26 -3.93 1.42
N GLU A 45 -4.20 -3.12 0.95
CA GLU A 45 -5.35 -3.55 0.15
C GLU A 45 -4.94 -4.11 -1.22
N GLU A 46 -3.97 -3.46 -1.88
CA GLU A 46 -3.37 -3.91 -3.13
C GLU A 46 -2.73 -5.29 -2.95
N MET A 47 -1.94 -5.46 -1.88
CA MET A 47 -1.30 -6.74 -1.55
C MET A 47 -2.31 -7.83 -1.21
N GLU A 48 -3.40 -7.53 -0.50
CA GLU A 48 -4.45 -8.50 -0.23
C GLU A 48 -5.17 -8.93 -1.52
N THR A 49 -5.42 -7.99 -2.42
CA THR A 49 -6.02 -8.26 -3.75
C THR A 49 -5.11 -9.18 -4.58
N ILE A 50 -3.81 -8.89 -4.60
CA ILE A 50 -2.80 -9.73 -5.28
C ILE A 50 -2.79 -11.14 -4.69
N LYS A 51 -2.76 -11.26 -3.36
CA LYS A 51 -2.81 -12.57 -2.67
C LYS A 51 -4.06 -13.37 -3.03
N LYS A 52 -5.24 -12.76 -3.00
CA LYS A 52 -6.51 -13.40 -3.37
C LYS A 52 -6.50 -13.95 -4.80
N ARG A 53 -5.96 -13.18 -5.75
CA ARG A 53 -5.88 -13.62 -7.15
C ARG A 53 -4.81 -14.69 -7.37
N LEU A 54 -3.68 -14.59 -6.68
CA LEU A 54 -2.63 -15.61 -6.70
C LEU A 54 -3.09 -16.96 -6.12
N LEU A 55 -3.93 -16.97 -5.09
CA LEU A 55 -4.52 -18.22 -4.58
C LEU A 55 -5.42 -18.92 -5.60
N LYS A 56 -6.04 -18.17 -6.52
CA LYS A 56 -6.88 -18.74 -7.58
C LYS A 56 -6.05 -19.27 -8.74
N SER A 57 -5.08 -18.49 -9.22
CA SER A 57 -4.29 -18.84 -10.40
C SER A 57 -3.10 -19.75 -10.11
N LYS A 58 -2.56 -19.73 -8.87
CA LYS A 58 -1.38 -20.45 -8.39
C LYS A 58 -0.28 -20.66 -9.46
N PRO A 59 0.27 -19.59 -10.06
CA PRO A 59 1.38 -19.74 -11.00
C PRO A 59 2.56 -20.46 -10.33
N ALA A 60 3.02 -21.55 -10.94
CA ALA A 60 4.01 -22.46 -10.36
C ALA A 60 5.47 -22.11 -10.72
N LYS A 61 5.68 -21.23 -11.71
CA LYS A 61 7.00 -20.80 -12.18
C LYS A 61 7.22 -19.32 -11.92
N TYR A 62 8.48 -18.90 -11.77
CA TYR A 62 8.83 -17.50 -11.54
C TYR A 62 8.33 -16.59 -12.68
N ASP A 63 8.56 -16.98 -13.94
CA ASP A 63 8.12 -16.20 -15.11
C ASP A 63 6.58 -16.11 -15.20
N ALA A 64 5.89 -17.16 -14.78
CA ALA A 64 4.44 -17.16 -14.73
C ALA A 64 3.92 -16.20 -13.63
N LEU A 65 4.61 -16.14 -12.50
CA LEU A 65 4.28 -15.22 -11.40
C LEU A 65 4.53 -13.76 -11.80
N THR A 66 5.67 -13.45 -12.42
CA THR A 66 6.00 -12.09 -12.86
C THR A 66 5.01 -11.61 -13.94
N ASN A 67 4.72 -12.44 -14.94
CA ASN A 67 3.74 -12.13 -15.97
C ASN A 67 2.33 -11.98 -15.41
N PHE A 68 1.96 -12.80 -14.43
CA PHE A 68 0.67 -12.67 -13.74
C PHE A 68 0.55 -11.33 -13.00
N ILE A 69 1.58 -10.94 -12.24
CA ILE A 69 1.61 -9.65 -11.55
C ILE A 69 1.54 -8.52 -12.57
N LYS A 70 2.33 -8.55 -13.65
CA LYS A 70 2.25 -7.54 -14.73
C LYS A 70 0.85 -7.41 -15.30
N ALA A 71 0.20 -8.53 -15.61
CA ALA A 71 -1.16 -8.56 -16.13
C ALA A 71 -2.19 -7.93 -15.16
N MET A 72 -1.96 -7.97 -13.85
CA MET A 72 -2.82 -7.29 -12.87
C MET A 72 -2.80 -5.76 -13.01
N TYR A 73 -1.75 -5.17 -13.58
CA TYR A 73 -1.59 -3.72 -13.74
C TYR A 73 -1.78 -3.22 -15.18
N ASN A 74 -2.12 -4.09 -16.13
CA ASN A 74 -2.34 -3.69 -17.52
C ASN A 74 -3.43 -2.61 -17.67
N PHE A 75 -4.46 -2.64 -16.82
CA PHE A 75 -5.52 -1.64 -16.80
C PHE A 75 -5.09 -0.28 -16.21
N ASN A 76 -3.95 -0.25 -15.49
CA ASN A 76 -3.43 0.93 -14.82
C ASN A 76 -2.23 1.55 -15.57
N GLY A 77 -2.05 1.20 -16.85
CA GLY A 77 -0.92 1.67 -17.66
C GLY A 77 0.34 0.79 -17.56
N GLY A 78 0.23 -0.40 -16.95
CA GLY A 78 1.35 -1.32 -16.77
C GLY A 78 2.11 -1.09 -15.46
N ILE A 79 3.18 -1.86 -15.26
CA ILE A 79 4.00 -1.83 -14.05
C ILE A 79 5.47 -2.05 -14.41
N GLU A 80 6.35 -1.28 -13.77
CA GLU A 80 7.80 -1.43 -13.92
C GLU A 80 8.32 -2.70 -13.25
N ASP A 81 9.34 -3.31 -13.84
CA ASP A 81 9.96 -4.53 -13.31
C ASP A 81 10.49 -4.36 -11.88
N ALA A 82 11.01 -3.18 -11.54
CA ALA A 82 11.45 -2.87 -10.18
C ALA A 82 10.30 -2.96 -9.16
N LYS A 83 9.09 -2.52 -9.53
CA LYS A 83 7.90 -2.61 -8.66
C LYS A 83 7.40 -4.05 -8.56
N VAL A 84 7.46 -4.83 -9.64
CA VAL A 84 7.14 -6.28 -9.63
C VAL A 84 8.05 -7.02 -8.65
N THR A 85 9.36 -6.76 -8.68
CA THR A 85 10.32 -7.36 -7.75
C THR A 85 9.99 -7.03 -6.30
N LYS A 86 9.69 -5.76 -5.98
CA LYS A 86 9.27 -5.34 -4.64
C LYS A 86 8.01 -6.06 -4.16
N ILE A 87 7.02 -6.25 -5.05
CA ILE A 87 5.80 -7.01 -4.71
C ILE A 87 6.16 -8.46 -4.37
N ILE A 88 7.01 -9.11 -5.16
CA ILE A 88 7.45 -10.48 -4.90
C ILE A 88 8.19 -10.58 -3.57
N GLU A 89 9.10 -9.65 -3.27
CA GLU A 89 9.79 -9.58 -1.98
C GLU A 89 8.81 -9.44 -0.81
N ASN A 90 7.78 -8.60 -0.96
CA ASN A 90 6.74 -8.43 0.06
C ASN A 90 5.90 -9.71 0.24
N LEU A 91 5.63 -10.47 -0.83
CA LEU A 91 4.97 -11.77 -0.74
C LEU A 91 5.85 -12.81 -0.01
N GLN A 92 7.18 -12.77 -0.21
CA GLN A 92 8.13 -13.63 0.50
C GLN A 92 8.26 -13.23 1.99
N LYS A 93 8.43 -11.94 2.29
CA LYS A 93 8.50 -11.40 3.66
C LYS A 93 7.24 -11.73 4.46
N SER A 94 6.08 -11.66 3.82
CA SER A 94 4.80 -12.03 4.45
C SER A 94 4.55 -13.55 4.50
N LYS A 95 5.56 -14.38 4.19
CA LYS A 95 5.52 -15.85 4.17
C LYS A 95 4.36 -16.41 3.35
N PHE A 96 3.92 -15.70 2.32
CA PHE A 96 2.82 -16.11 1.46
C PHE A 96 3.33 -17.04 0.33
N ILE A 97 4.53 -16.76 -0.18
CA ILE A 97 5.23 -17.62 -1.15
C ILE A 97 6.66 -17.88 -0.72
N ARG A 98 7.22 -18.97 -1.23
CA ARG A 98 8.64 -19.29 -1.24
C ARG A 98 9.08 -19.54 -2.67
N LEU A 99 10.25 -19.05 -3.03
CA LEU A 99 10.86 -19.32 -4.32
C LEU A 99 11.95 -20.38 -4.11
N ASP A 100 11.86 -21.50 -4.81
CA ASP A 100 12.90 -22.51 -4.89
C ASP A 100 13.40 -22.62 -6.33
N LYS A 101 14.57 -22.03 -6.60
CA LYS A 101 15.18 -21.87 -7.94
C LYS A 101 14.25 -21.17 -8.94
N ASN A 102 13.36 -21.93 -9.58
CA ASN A 102 12.38 -21.46 -10.57
C ASN A 102 10.94 -21.87 -10.24
N LYS A 103 10.71 -22.48 -9.08
CA LYS A 103 9.41 -22.95 -8.63
C LYS A 103 8.87 -22.01 -7.55
N VAL A 104 7.58 -21.68 -7.66
CA VAL A 104 6.84 -20.89 -6.67
C VAL A 104 6.05 -21.84 -5.79
N GLU A 105 6.33 -21.83 -4.50
CA GLU A 105 5.62 -22.62 -3.49
C GLU A 105 4.76 -21.69 -2.63
N TYR A 106 3.47 -21.99 -2.53
CA TYR A 106 2.52 -21.19 -1.76
C TYR A 106 2.44 -21.75 -0.34
N LEU A 107 2.88 -20.97 0.65
CA LEU A 107 2.97 -21.39 2.05
C LEU A 107 1.68 -21.13 2.83
N THR A 108 0.52 -21.19 2.15
CA THR A 108 -0.78 -20.89 2.76
C THR A 108 -0.94 -21.69 4.04
N ILE A 109 -1.01 -21.02 5.19
CA ILE A 109 -1.52 -21.61 6.41
C ILE A 109 -3.01 -21.85 6.12
N GLU A 110 -3.33 -23.03 5.61
CA GLU A 110 -4.68 -23.54 5.69
C GLU A 110 -5.02 -23.53 7.19
N LYS A 111 -5.78 -22.54 7.64
CA LYS A 111 -6.73 -22.80 8.72
C LYS A 111 -7.63 -23.88 8.15
N THR A 112 -7.28 -25.12 8.48
CA THR A 112 -8.18 -26.25 8.55
C THR A 112 -9.49 -25.76 9.16
N LEU A 113 -10.48 -25.47 8.31
CA LEU A 113 -11.87 -25.73 8.67
C LEU A 113 -11.98 -27.26 8.72
N SER A 114 -11.55 -27.80 9.84
CA SER A 114 -11.83 -29.16 10.26
C SER A 114 -13.27 -29.19 10.73
N LYS A 115 -14.08 -29.96 9.99
CA LYS A 115 -15.34 -30.62 10.35
C LYS A 115 -16.44 -29.83 11.05
#